data_AF-A0A2H3DTB7-F1
#
_entry.id   AF-A0A2H3DTB7-F1
#
_cell.length_a   1.000
_cell.length_b   1.000
_cell.length_c   1.000
_cell.angle_alpha   90.00
_cell.angle_beta   90.00
_cell.angle_gamma   90.00
#
_symmetry.space_group_name_H-M   'P 1'
#
loop_
_entity.id
_entity.type
_entity.pdbx_description
1 polymer ?
#
loop_
_entity_poly.entity_id
_entity_poly.type
_entity_poly.pdbx_seq_one_letter_code
_entity_poly.pdbx_strand_id
1 'polypeptide(L)'
;MASDPFTATEYFHLIITIILEELFGIKAAMVNAYIGAVESQGRGTLHLHILLWLRESPSLKAMIEALLSEAFRDKMKEFIRANITADLDGASAEEIDKMSTQTAISYARPMHPSEPDYQAHRNESLMSVAQTVQYHKCKPGMCVKKNKEGRPICKRKAPFPMSSDAWVLPTGEWGPKWTSANIVA
;
A
#
# COMPACT_ATOMS: atom_id res chain seq x y z
N MET A 1 -4.65 -11.85 20.63
CA MET A 1 -3.43 -12.61 20.32
C MET A 1 -3.68 -13.42 19.06
N ALA A 2 -2.64 -13.68 18.25
CA ALA A 2 -2.77 -14.63 17.14
C ALA A 2 -3.22 -15.98 17.69
N SER A 3 -4.18 -16.62 17.03
CA SER A 3 -4.67 -17.95 17.41
C SER A 3 -3.59 -19.04 17.25
N ASP A 4 -2.62 -18.78 16.38
CA ASP A 4 -1.42 -19.60 16.17
C ASP A 4 -0.18 -18.69 16.06
N PRO A 5 0.63 -18.61 17.13
CA PRO A 5 1.86 -17.83 17.14
C PRO A 5 2.90 -18.28 16.10
N PHE A 6 2.98 -19.59 15.81
CA PHE A 6 3.96 -20.13 14.85
C PHE A 6 3.61 -19.71 13.43
N THR A 7 2.34 -19.89 13.04
CA THR A 7 1.86 -19.42 11.73
C THR A 7 2.01 -17.91 11.57
N ALA A 8 1.81 -17.12 12.63
CA ALA A 8 2.07 -15.69 12.59
C ALA A 8 3.55 -15.38 12.33
N THR A 9 4.48 -16.07 13.01
CA THR A 9 5.92 -15.92 12.79
C THR A 9 6.34 -16.28 11.38
N GLU A 10 5.85 -17.41 10.83
CA GLU A 10 6.13 -17.83 9.45
C GLU A 10 5.63 -16.80 8.44
N TYR A 11 4.42 -16.28 8.64
CA TYR A 11 3.88 -15.20 7.81
C TYR A 11 4.77 -13.94 7.86
N PHE A 12 5.16 -13.50 9.06
CA PHE A 12 6.06 -12.34 9.19
C PHE A 12 7.40 -12.59 8.53
N HIS A 13 7.99 -13.78 8.71
CA HIS A 13 9.25 -14.14 8.09
C HIS A 13 9.15 -14.09 6.55
N LEU A 14 8.10 -14.70 5.98
CA LEU A 14 7.83 -14.66 4.54
C LEU A 14 7.71 -13.22 4.02
N ILE A 15 6.90 -12.40 4.68
CA ILE A 15 6.68 -11.00 4.26
C ILE A 15 7.99 -10.19 4.36
N ILE A 16 8.78 -10.37 5.42
CA ILE A 16 10.09 -9.73 5.56
C ILE A 16 10.99 -10.15 4.40
N THR A 17 11.10 -11.44 4.12
CA THR A 17 11.95 -11.97 3.05
C THR A 17 11.51 -11.41 1.69
N ILE A 18 10.22 -11.42 1.37
CA ILE A 18 9.69 -10.83 0.12
C ILE A 18 10.01 -9.33 0.04
N ILE A 19 9.81 -8.57 1.12
CA ILE A 19 10.11 -7.13 1.14
C ILE A 19 11.61 -6.89 0.91
N LEU A 20 12.48 -7.65 1.56
CA LEU A 20 13.92 -7.52 1.41
C LEU A 20 14.36 -7.89 0.00
N GLU A 21 13.97 -9.06 -0.49
CA GLU A 21 14.46 -9.63 -1.74
C GLU A 21 13.81 -9.00 -2.97
N GLU A 22 12.48 -8.87 -2.99
CA GLU A 22 11.74 -8.45 -4.18
C GLU A 22 11.57 -6.93 -4.24
N LEU A 23 11.20 -6.29 -3.13
CA LEU A 23 11.03 -4.83 -3.11
C LEU A 23 12.38 -4.11 -3.06
N PHE A 24 13.28 -4.50 -2.15
CA PHE A 24 14.55 -3.82 -1.99
C PHE A 24 15.70 -4.43 -2.78
N GLY A 25 15.55 -5.62 -3.38
CA GLY A 25 16.64 -6.29 -4.10
C GLY A 25 17.77 -6.77 -3.18
N ILE A 26 17.53 -6.81 -1.87
CA ILE A 26 18.52 -7.16 -0.86
C ILE A 26 18.57 -8.68 -0.77
N LYS A 27 19.64 -9.27 -1.32
CA LYS A 27 20.04 -10.64 -0.98
C LYS A 27 20.80 -10.61 0.34
N ALA A 28 20.78 -11.70 1.12
CA ALA A 28 21.39 -11.76 2.46
C ALA A 28 22.84 -11.22 2.56
N ALA A 29 23.61 -11.26 1.45
CA ALA A 29 24.97 -10.70 1.37
C ALA A 29 25.05 -9.16 1.37
N MET A 30 23.93 -8.45 1.24
CA MET A 30 23.85 -6.98 1.12
C MET A 30 23.44 -6.30 2.44
N VAL A 31 23.22 -7.03 3.53
CA VAL A 31 22.84 -6.48 4.84
C VAL A 31 24.04 -6.51 5.77
N ASN A 32 24.48 -5.33 6.24
CA ASN A 32 25.49 -5.22 7.30
C ASN A 32 24.90 -5.58 8.67
N ALA A 33 23.69 -5.08 8.96
CA ALA A 33 22.98 -5.31 10.21
C ALA A 33 21.48 -5.07 10.02
N TYR A 34 20.64 -5.62 10.89
CA TYR A 34 19.24 -5.26 11.01
C TYR A 34 18.78 -5.31 12.47
N ILE A 35 17.75 -4.54 12.80
CA ILE A 35 16.98 -4.70 14.04
C ILE A 35 15.50 -4.69 13.68
N GLY A 36 14.74 -5.63 14.24
CA GLY A 36 13.30 -5.73 14.06
C GLY A 36 12.61 -5.77 15.42
N ALA A 37 11.53 -5.01 15.57
CA ALA A 37 10.64 -5.06 16.72
C ALA A 37 9.22 -5.35 16.23
N VAL A 38 8.61 -6.40 16.79
CA VAL A 38 7.18 -6.66 16.61
C VAL A 38 6.47 -5.97 17.75
N GLU A 39 5.59 -5.04 17.43
CA GLU A 39 4.71 -4.45 18.43
C GLU A 39 3.23 -4.70 18.06
N SER A 40 2.38 -4.63 19.08
CA SER A 40 0.93 -4.66 18.88
C SER A 40 0.44 -3.23 18.76
N GLN A 41 -0.11 -2.85 17.60
CA GLN A 41 -0.79 -1.57 17.44
C GLN A 41 -2.23 -1.68 17.90
N GLY A 42 -2.87 -0.53 18.19
CA GLY A 42 -4.24 -0.48 18.68
C GLY A 42 -5.19 -1.39 17.88
N ARG A 43 -6.04 -2.14 18.60
CA ARG A 43 -6.88 -3.26 18.11
C ARG A 43 -6.17 -4.60 17.91
N GLY A 44 -4.93 -4.75 18.39
CA GLY A 44 -4.26 -6.06 18.49
C GLY A 44 -3.63 -6.55 17.19
N THR A 45 -3.41 -5.64 16.24
CA THR A 45 -2.74 -5.94 14.97
C THR A 45 -1.24 -5.97 15.19
N LEU A 46 -0.58 -7.03 14.72
CA LEU A 46 0.87 -7.13 14.76
C LEU A 46 1.45 -6.22 13.67
N HIS A 47 2.47 -5.45 14.02
CA HIS A 47 3.23 -4.66 13.07
C HIS A 47 4.72 -4.84 13.34
N LEU A 48 5.51 -4.80 12.28
CA LEU A 48 6.95 -4.92 12.35
C LEU A 48 7.58 -3.56 12.04
N HIS A 49 8.37 -3.05 12.99
CA HIS A 49 9.34 -2.00 12.74
C HIS A 49 10.68 -2.65 12.44
N ILE A 50 11.24 -2.44 11.24
CA ILE A 50 12.55 -2.94 10.87
C ILE A 50 13.47 -1.78 10.46
N LEU A 51 14.69 -1.78 10.98
CA LEU A 51 15.79 -0.94 10.51
C LEU A 51 16.82 -1.84 9.86
N LEU A 52 17.25 -1.45 8.65
CA LEU A 52 18.19 -2.19 7.82
C LEU A 52 19.40 -1.31 7.55
N TRP A 53 20.59 -1.83 7.84
CA TRP A 53 21.85 -1.24 7.39
C TRP A 53 22.32 -2.04 6.19
N LEU A 54 22.24 -1.43 5.01
CA LEU A 54 22.67 -2.06 3.78
C LEU A 54 24.16 -1.83 3.55
N ARG A 55 24.86 -2.88 3.13
CA ARG A 55 26.19 -2.78 2.55
C ARG A 55 26.07 -2.01 1.24
N GLU A 56 26.95 -1.03 1.04
CA GLU A 56 27.00 -0.26 -0.21
C GLU A 56 25.66 0.41 -0.55
N SER A 57 24.96 0.94 0.47
CA SER A 57 23.74 1.71 0.25
C SER A 57 23.98 2.86 -0.74
N PRO A 58 23.06 3.10 -1.68
CA PRO A 58 23.24 4.19 -2.64
C PRO A 58 23.31 5.52 -1.89
N SER A 59 24.25 6.38 -2.28
CA SER A 59 24.30 7.74 -1.78
C SER A 59 23.01 8.49 -2.11
N LEU A 60 22.70 9.57 -1.37
CA LEU A 60 21.56 10.44 -1.71
C LEU A 60 21.59 10.88 -3.17
N LYS A 61 22.77 11.23 -3.68
CA LYS A 61 22.98 11.60 -5.08
C LYS A 61 22.59 10.45 -6.02
N ALA A 62 23.06 9.24 -5.76
CA ALA A 62 22.73 8.06 -6.57
C ALA A 62 21.23 7.73 -6.54
N MET A 63 20.56 7.88 -5.40
CA MET A 63 19.10 7.70 -5.30
C MET A 63 18.33 8.76 -6.12
N ILE A 64 18.77 10.02 -6.07
CA ILE A 64 18.17 11.09 -6.88
C ILE A 64 18.41 10.79 -8.37
N GLU A 65 19.62 10.45 -8.78
CA GLU A 65 19.94 10.08 -10.16
C GLU A 65 19.11 8.89 -10.65
N ALA A 66 18.90 7.88 -9.80
CA ALA A 66 18.00 6.77 -10.11
C ALA A 66 16.55 7.26 -10.32
N LEU A 67 16.01 8.11 -9.43
CA LEU A 67 14.66 8.68 -9.62
C LEU A 67 14.54 9.55 -10.88
N LEU A 68 15.62 10.20 -11.32
CA LEU A 68 15.67 10.94 -12.58
C LEU A 68 15.71 10.01 -13.81
N SER A 69 16.13 8.74 -13.66
CA SER A 69 16.10 7.74 -14.71
C SER A 69 14.68 7.23 -15.00
N GLU A 70 14.28 7.26 -16.27
CA GLU A 70 12.98 6.72 -16.70
C GLU A 70 12.88 5.22 -16.47
N ALA A 71 13.93 4.46 -16.80
CA ALA A 71 13.95 3.00 -16.61
C ALA A 71 13.73 2.59 -15.15
N PHE A 72 14.25 3.36 -14.20
CA PHE A 72 14.03 3.11 -12.78
C PHE A 72 12.58 3.43 -12.37
N ARG A 73 12.03 4.56 -12.84
CA ARG A 73 10.62 4.89 -12.61
C ARG A 73 9.68 3.87 -13.25
N ASP A 74 10.01 3.31 -14.40
CA ASP A 74 9.26 2.23 -15.03
C ASP A 74 9.23 0.98 -14.16
N LYS A 75 10.39 0.57 -13.62
CA LYS A 75 10.47 -0.51 -12.64
C LYS A 75 9.58 -0.24 -11.42
N MET A 76 9.58 0.99 -10.90
CA MET A 76 8.70 1.37 -9.79
C MET A 76 7.21 1.31 -10.17
N LYS A 77 6.84 1.75 -11.38
CA LYS A 77 5.45 1.65 -11.87
C LYS A 77 5.00 0.18 -11.94
N GLU A 78 5.84 -0.73 -12.43
CA GLU A 78 5.51 -2.17 -12.44
C GLU A 78 5.28 -2.70 -11.02
N PHE A 79 6.15 -2.32 -10.07
CA PHE A 79 5.96 -2.70 -8.68
C PHE A 79 4.62 -2.19 -8.12
N ILE A 80 4.27 -0.94 -8.38
CA ILE A 80 3.00 -0.34 -7.95
C ILE A 80 1.82 -1.10 -8.56
N ARG A 81 1.84 -1.41 -9.87
CA ARG A 81 0.77 -2.16 -10.55
C ARG A 81 0.57 -3.55 -9.95
N ALA A 82 1.65 -4.23 -9.60
CA ALA A 82 1.59 -5.58 -9.05
C ALA A 82 1.07 -5.62 -7.61
N ASN A 83 1.35 -4.58 -6.81
CA ASN A 83 1.18 -4.65 -5.35
C ASN A 83 0.18 -3.66 -4.76
N ILE A 84 -0.21 -2.60 -5.48
CA ILE A 84 -1.05 -1.53 -4.93
C ILE A 84 -2.31 -1.38 -5.78
N THR A 85 -3.45 -1.73 -5.19
CA THR A 85 -4.77 -1.55 -5.81
C THR A 85 -5.56 -0.51 -5.02
N ALA A 86 -5.98 0.55 -5.71
CA ALA A 86 -6.79 1.62 -5.13
C ALA A 86 -7.93 2.09 -6.04
N ASP A 87 -7.90 1.72 -7.31
CA ASP A 87 -8.96 2.05 -8.25
C ASP A 87 -10.18 1.15 -8.06
N LEU A 88 -11.35 1.72 -8.32
CA LEU A 88 -12.65 1.04 -8.39
C LEU A 88 -13.23 1.12 -9.81
N ASP A 89 -12.34 1.09 -10.82
CA ASP A 89 -12.65 1.04 -12.24
C ASP A 89 -13.69 2.08 -12.72
N GLY A 90 -13.52 3.33 -12.27
CA GLY A 90 -14.36 4.45 -12.68
C GLY A 90 -15.72 4.51 -12.00
N ALA A 91 -15.96 3.68 -10.97
CA ALA A 91 -17.21 3.71 -10.21
C ALA A 91 -17.49 5.11 -9.65
N SER A 92 -18.75 5.52 -9.77
CA SER A 92 -19.27 6.75 -9.20
C SER A 92 -19.36 6.66 -7.68
N ALA A 93 -19.39 7.81 -7.03
CA ALA A 93 -19.61 7.93 -5.58
C ALA A 93 -20.84 7.13 -5.10
N GLU A 94 -21.94 7.17 -5.87
CA GLU A 94 -23.20 6.49 -5.52
C GLU A 94 -23.09 4.97 -5.65
N GLU A 95 -22.34 4.47 -6.63
CA GLU A 95 -22.08 3.04 -6.80
C GLU A 95 -21.19 2.52 -5.67
N ILE A 96 -20.14 3.26 -5.31
CA ILE A 96 -19.21 2.88 -4.24
C ILE A 96 -19.92 2.87 -2.88
N ASP A 97 -20.78 3.86 -2.60
CA ASP A 97 -21.55 3.92 -1.36
C ASP A 97 -22.54 2.75 -1.21
N LYS A 98 -22.94 2.09 -2.31
CA LYS A 98 -23.79 0.89 -2.30
C LYS A 98 -22.99 -0.40 -2.10
N MET A 99 -21.67 -0.38 -2.31
CA MET A 99 -20.82 -1.55 -2.10
C MET A 99 -20.69 -1.86 -0.60
N SER A 100 -20.69 -3.15 -0.26
CA SER A 100 -20.52 -3.60 1.13
C SER A 100 -19.05 -3.50 1.56
N THR A 101 -18.78 -2.82 2.69
CA THR A 101 -17.46 -2.88 3.33
C THR A 101 -17.32 -4.15 4.16
N GLN A 102 -16.09 -4.67 4.25
CA GLN A 102 -15.79 -5.87 5.03
C GLN A 102 -14.84 -5.57 6.19
N THR A 103 -15.16 -6.07 7.38
CA THR A 103 -14.27 -5.89 8.53
C THR A 103 -13.03 -6.74 8.37
N ALA A 104 -11.84 -6.17 8.60
CA ALA A 104 -10.56 -6.88 8.61
C ALA A 104 -10.17 -7.56 7.27
N ILE A 105 -10.72 -7.11 6.13
CA ILE A 105 -10.40 -7.68 4.81
C ILE A 105 -8.90 -7.63 4.47
N SER A 106 -8.18 -6.63 4.97
CA SER A 106 -6.72 -6.52 4.80
C SER A 106 -5.93 -7.64 5.49
N TYR A 107 -6.56 -8.40 6.38
CA TYR A 107 -5.96 -9.54 7.09
C TYR A 107 -6.52 -10.88 6.61
N ALA A 108 -7.41 -10.87 5.60
CA ALA A 108 -7.95 -12.09 5.04
C ALA A 108 -6.86 -12.85 4.29
N ARG A 109 -6.85 -14.19 4.43
CA ARG A 109 -5.95 -15.04 3.64
C ARG A 109 -6.35 -14.94 2.16
N PRO A 110 -5.42 -14.62 1.25
CA PRO A 110 -5.69 -14.68 -0.18
C PRO A 110 -6.08 -16.08 -0.62
N MET A 111 -6.91 -16.18 -1.65
CA MET A 111 -7.23 -17.46 -2.28
C MET A 111 -5.95 -18.15 -2.79
N HIS A 112 -5.91 -19.48 -2.77
CA HIS A 112 -4.76 -20.22 -3.28
C HIS A 112 -4.71 -20.13 -4.83
N PRO A 113 -3.54 -19.86 -5.45
CA PRO A 113 -3.44 -19.66 -6.91
C PRO A 113 -3.86 -20.85 -7.77
N SER A 114 -3.88 -22.06 -7.20
CA SER A 114 -4.29 -23.28 -7.90
C SER A 114 -5.81 -23.53 -7.89
N GLU A 115 -6.60 -22.68 -7.23
CA GLU A 115 -8.06 -22.81 -7.21
C GLU A 115 -8.66 -22.52 -8.60
N PRO A 116 -9.77 -23.17 -8.97
CA PRO A 116 -10.55 -22.79 -10.14
C PRO A 116 -10.95 -21.31 -10.08
N ASP A 117 -10.95 -20.64 -11.23
CA ASP A 117 -11.37 -19.24 -11.38
C ASP A 117 -10.59 -18.24 -10.49
N TYR A 118 -9.36 -18.58 -10.08
CA TYR A 118 -8.51 -17.74 -9.22
C TYR A 118 -8.47 -16.28 -9.67
N GLN A 119 -8.33 -16.02 -10.97
CA GLN A 119 -8.23 -14.65 -11.50
C GLN A 119 -9.50 -13.83 -11.28
N ALA A 120 -10.68 -14.44 -11.46
CA ALA A 120 -11.96 -13.76 -11.22
C ALA A 120 -12.11 -13.41 -9.73
N HIS A 121 -11.93 -14.40 -8.85
CA HIS A 121 -12.00 -14.20 -7.41
C HIS A 121 -10.94 -13.23 -6.87
N ARG A 122 -9.73 -13.26 -7.43
CA ARG A 122 -8.67 -12.29 -7.12
C ARG A 122 -9.15 -10.88 -7.42
N ASN A 123 -9.71 -10.64 -8.61
CA ASN A 123 -10.15 -9.30 -9.01
C ASN A 123 -11.31 -8.80 -8.15
N GLU A 124 -12.29 -9.65 -7.84
CA GLU A 124 -13.38 -9.32 -6.90
C GLU A 124 -12.86 -8.99 -5.50
N SER A 125 -11.87 -9.75 -5.02
CA SER A 125 -11.24 -9.52 -3.72
C SER A 125 -10.48 -8.20 -3.71
N LEU A 126 -9.75 -7.87 -4.78
CA LEU A 126 -9.04 -6.60 -4.91
C LEU A 126 -9.99 -5.40 -4.92
N MET A 127 -11.13 -5.51 -5.62
CA MET A 127 -12.17 -4.47 -5.61
C MET A 127 -12.76 -4.28 -4.21
N SER A 128 -13.05 -5.38 -3.51
CA SER A 128 -13.54 -5.36 -2.13
C SER A 128 -12.53 -4.70 -1.18
N VAL A 129 -11.24 -5.02 -1.35
CA VAL A 129 -10.15 -4.40 -0.58
C VAL A 129 -10.08 -2.91 -0.88
N ALA A 130 -9.99 -2.50 -2.15
CA ALA A 130 -9.91 -1.09 -2.56
C ALA A 130 -11.10 -0.28 -2.01
N GLN A 131 -12.31 -0.82 -2.12
CA GLN A 131 -13.51 -0.17 -1.62
C GLN A 131 -13.49 -0.03 -0.09
N THR A 132 -13.03 -1.05 0.63
CA THR A 132 -13.03 -1.03 2.09
C THR A 132 -11.91 -0.15 2.66
N VAL A 133 -10.71 -0.16 2.05
CA VAL A 133 -9.50 0.41 2.66
C VAL A 133 -8.97 1.66 1.96
N GLN A 134 -9.27 1.86 0.68
CA GLN A 134 -8.76 2.99 -0.11
C GLN A 134 -9.83 4.08 -0.32
N TYR A 135 -11.10 3.70 -0.51
CA TYR A 135 -12.16 4.69 -0.67
C TYR A 135 -12.24 5.62 0.53
N HIS A 136 -12.20 6.92 0.24
CA HIS A 136 -12.17 7.95 1.26
C HIS A 136 -13.38 8.89 1.13
N LYS A 137 -14.28 8.80 2.11
CA LYS A 137 -15.34 9.79 2.31
C LYS A 137 -14.99 10.68 3.49
N CYS A 138 -14.78 11.97 3.22
CA CYS A 138 -14.40 12.91 4.27
C CYS A 138 -15.49 13.03 5.35
N LYS A 139 -15.11 12.95 6.62
CA LYS A 139 -16.03 13.09 7.76
C LYS A 139 -15.47 14.09 8.79
N PRO A 140 -16.29 15.06 9.26
CA PRO A 140 -15.94 15.92 10.39
C PRO A 140 -15.54 15.12 11.63
N GLY A 141 -14.55 15.58 12.38
CA GLY A 141 -14.04 14.88 13.57
C GLY A 141 -13.17 13.65 13.30
N MET A 142 -13.08 13.19 12.04
CA MET A 142 -12.24 12.07 11.64
C MET A 142 -11.01 12.56 10.85
N CYS A 143 -11.19 12.83 9.55
CA CYS A 143 -10.10 13.24 8.67
C CYS A 143 -10.07 14.75 8.42
N VAL A 144 -11.19 15.45 8.56
CA VAL A 144 -11.27 16.89 8.33
C VAL A 144 -10.60 17.63 9.48
N LYS A 145 -9.55 18.39 9.17
CA LYS A 145 -8.80 19.24 10.09
C LYS A 145 -8.85 20.68 9.60
N LYS A 146 -8.66 21.65 10.50
CA LYS A 146 -8.45 23.04 10.09
C LYS A 146 -6.98 23.26 9.76
N ASN A 147 -6.69 23.92 8.64
CA ASN A 147 -5.34 24.39 8.34
C ASN A 147 -4.97 25.60 9.23
N LYS A 148 -3.76 26.16 9.05
CA LYS A 148 -3.31 27.34 9.81
C LYS A 148 -4.21 28.58 9.61
N GLU A 149 -4.94 28.64 8.51
CA GLU A 149 -5.87 29.72 8.13
C GLU A 149 -7.32 29.43 8.54
N GLY A 150 -7.58 28.32 9.25
CA GLY A 150 -8.91 27.92 9.68
C GLY A 150 -9.77 27.18 8.64
N ARG A 151 -9.27 26.98 7.41
CA ARG A 151 -9.99 26.28 6.33
C ARG A 151 -10.01 24.76 6.56
N PRO A 152 -11.13 24.05 6.31
CA PRO A 152 -11.18 22.60 6.40
C PRO A 152 -10.31 21.95 5.32
N ILE A 153 -9.43 21.05 5.72
CA ILE A 153 -8.57 20.25 4.86
C ILE A 153 -8.65 18.78 5.28
N CYS A 154 -8.56 17.87 4.33
CA CYS A 154 -8.48 16.45 4.64
C CYS A 154 -7.04 16.08 5.07
N LYS A 155 -6.88 15.45 6.26
CA LYS A 155 -5.59 14.91 6.74
C LYS A 155 -4.96 13.92 5.72
N ARG A 156 -5.80 13.22 4.95
CA ARG A 156 -5.37 12.26 3.91
C ARG A 156 -5.06 12.92 2.57
N LYS A 157 -5.22 14.25 2.45
CA LYS A 157 -5.05 15.02 1.21
C LYS A 157 -6.02 14.62 0.08
N ALA A 158 -7.24 14.20 0.43
CA ALA A 158 -8.30 14.06 -0.57
C ALA A 158 -8.71 15.45 -1.13
N PRO A 159 -9.10 15.56 -2.42
CA PRO A 159 -9.23 14.47 -3.38
C PRO A 159 -7.85 13.95 -3.84
N PHE A 160 -7.76 12.65 -4.07
CA PHE A 160 -6.52 12.04 -4.56
C PHE A 160 -6.32 12.37 -6.05
N PRO A 161 -5.06 12.48 -6.53
CA PRO A 161 -4.78 12.65 -7.95
C PRO A 161 -5.35 11.48 -8.76
N MET A 162 -6.12 11.78 -9.79
CA MET A 162 -6.63 10.76 -10.72
C MET A 162 -5.56 10.44 -11.76
N SER A 163 -5.45 9.16 -12.11
CA SER A 163 -4.54 8.65 -13.14
C SER A 163 -5.10 7.37 -13.74
N SER A 164 -4.98 7.22 -15.06
CA SER A 164 -5.36 6.00 -15.77
C SER A 164 -4.40 4.82 -15.51
N ASP A 165 -3.22 5.09 -14.95
CA ASP A 165 -2.17 4.11 -14.67
C ASP A 165 -1.34 4.48 -13.42
N ALA A 166 -0.49 3.56 -12.96
CA ALA A 166 0.53 3.86 -11.97
C ALA A 166 1.51 4.92 -12.49
N TRP A 167 1.89 5.86 -11.63
CA TRP A 167 2.75 6.97 -11.98
C TRP A 167 3.83 7.22 -10.94
N VAL A 168 4.98 7.70 -11.39
CA VAL A 168 6.13 8.09 -10.57
C VAL A 168 6.77 9.31 -11.21
N LEU A 169 6.94 10.38 -10.44
CA LEU A 169 7.55 11.63 -10.87
C LEU A 169 9.04 11.66 -10.53
N PRO A 170 9.86 12.45 -11.26
CA PRO A 170 11.28 12.67 -10.92
C PRO A 170 11.51 13.25 -9.51
N THR A 171 10.49 13.87 -8.91
CA THR A 171 10.48 14.37 -7.53
C THR A 171 10.38 13.27 -6.48
N GLY A 172 10.10 12.03 -6.89
CA GLY A 172 9.83 10.89 -6.02
C GLY A 172 8.37 10.76 -5.58
N GLU A 173 7.50 11.68 -5.99
CA GLU A 173 6.06 11.52 -5.82
C GLU A 173 5.55 10.39 -6.71
N TRP A 174 4.61 9.59 -6.21
CA TRP A 174 4.07 8.45 -6.91
C TRP A 174 2.62 8.20 -6.51
N GLY A 175 1.91 7.42 -7.33
CA GLY A 175 0.57 6.95 -7.01
C GLY A 175 0.14 5.77 -7.87
N PRO A 176 -0.87 5.00 -7.41
CA PRO A 176 -1.48 3.94 -8.18
C PRO A 176 -2.41 4.49 -9.27
N LYS A 177 -2.93 3.60 -10.12
CA LYS A 177 -4.12 3.87 -10.92
C LYS A 177 -5.24 4.34 -10.02
N TRP A 178 -5.95 5.40 -10.44
CA TRP A 178 -7.11 5.95 -9.76
C TRP A 178 -8.01 6.69 -10.75
N THR A 179 -9.09 6.04 -11.18
CA THR A 179 -10.06 6.58 -12.15
C THR A 179 -11.43 6.87 -11.52
N SER A 180 -11.62 6.45 -10.27
CA SER A 180 -12.90 6.51 -9.57
C SER A 180 -13.14 7.85 -8.88
N ALA A 181 -14.42 8.22 -8.72
CA ALA A 181 -14.79 9.51 -8.16
C ALA A 181 -14.30 9.70 -6.71
N ASN A 182 -13.63 10.83 -6.45
CA ASN A 182 -13.19 11.21 -5.11
C ASN A 182 -14.21 12.14 -4.44
N ILE A 183 -14.80 11.72 -3.32
CA ILE A 183 -15.71 12.58 -2.55
C ILE A 183 -14.89 13.52 -1.65
N VAL A 184 -14.86 14.79 -2.04
CA VAL A 184 -14.44 15.90 -1.17
C VAL A 184 -15.65 16.33 -0.36
N ALA A 185 -15.49 16.53 0.95
CA ALA A 185 -16.50 17.17 1.79
C ALA A 185 -16.33 18.69 1.78
#